data_AF-A0A0B4FGM2-F1
#
_entry.id   AF-A0A0B4FGM2-F1
#
_cell.length_a   1.000
_cell.length_b   1.000
_cell.length_c   1.000
_cell.angle_alpha   90.00
_cell.angle_beta   90.00
_cell.angle_gamma   90.00
#
_symmetry.space_group_name_H-M   'P 1'
#
loop_
_entity.id
_entity.type
_entity.pdbx_description
1 polymer ?
#
loop_
_entity_poly.entity_id
_entity_poly.type
_entity_poly.pdbx_seq_one_letter_code
_entity_poly.pdbx_strand_id
1 'polypeptide(L)'
;MDETGFQIGVGKGRMVVTRRPRASYLGMPTIRESATAIEAISADGSHTPAFLILTGAVHQSAFYRIPELHDDAAIAVSNSGYTNDELILQ
;
A
#
# COMPACT_ATOMS: atom_id res chain seq x y z
N MET A 1 -11.45 10.64 9.75
CA MET A 1 -10.14 10.37 9.14
C MET A 1 -9.67 9.05 9.71
N ASP A 2 -9.24 8.15 8.85
CA ASP A 2 -8.71 6.85 9.23
C ASP A 2 -7.42 6.55 8.45
N GLU A 3 -6.56 5.73 9.04
CA GLU A 3 -5.28 5.30 8.47
C GLU A 3 -5.26 3.76 8.40
N THR A 4 -5.22 3.22 7.18
CA THR A 4 -5.27 1.79 6.94
C THR A 4 -3.93 1.30 6.39
N GLY A 5 -3.29 0.38 7.11
CA GLY A 5 -2.07 -0.29 6.70
C GLY A 5 -2.31 -1.57 5.89
N PHE A 6 -1.55 -1.75 4.82
CA PHE A 6 -1.50 -2.92 3.95
C PHE A 6 -0.13 -3.56 4.01
N GLN A 7 -0.08 -4.89 3.93
CA GLN A 7 1.16 -5.64 3.78
C GLN A 7 1.23 -6.28 2.40
N ILE A 8 2.21 -5.85 1.61
CA ILE A 8 2.48 -6.37 0.27
C ILE A 8 3.33 -7.64 0.43
N GLY A 9 3.01 -8.68 -0.35
CA GLY A 9 3.74 -9.95 -0.32
C GLY A 9 3.43 -10.83 0.91
N VAL A 10 2.49 -10.41 1.78
CA VAL A 10 2.01 -11.22 2.90
C VAL A 10 0.69 -11.89 2.52
N GLY A 11 0.78 -13.10 1.97
CA GLY A 11 -0.40 -13.95 1.78
C GLY A 11 -0.99 -14.36 3.12
N LYS A 12 -2.33 -14.38 3.23
CA LYS A 12 -3.01 -15.11 4.32
C LYS A 12 -2.53 -16.57 4.31
N GLY A 13 -2.45 -17.21 5.48
CA GLY A 13 -2.05 -18.63 5.57
C GLY A 13 -2.88 -19.49 4.61
N ARG A 14 -2.25 -20.10 3.60
CA ARG A 14 -2.91 -21.01 2.66
C ARG A 14 -2.25 -22.38 2.74
N MET A 15 -3.07 -23.42 2.81
CA MET A 15 -2.61 -24.81 2.70
C MET A 15 -2.42 -25.15 1.22
N VAL A 16 -1.19 -25.41 0.80
CA VAL A 16 -0.86 -25.85 -0.56
C VAL A 16 -0.60 -27.35 -0.53
N VAL A 17 -1.49 -28.14 -1.15
CA VAL A 17 -1.31 -29.60 -1.27
C VAL A 17 -0.71 -29.91 -2.64
N THR A 18 0.57 -30.30 -2.67
CA THR A 18 1.27 -30.70 -3.89
C THR A 18 1.54 -32.20 -3.92
N ARG A 19 1.30 -32.83 -5.08
CA ARG A 19 1.56 -34.28 -5.31
C ARG A 19 3.04 -34.68 -5.28
N ARG A 20 3.97 -33.71 -5.21
CA ARG A 20 5.41 -33.93 -5.18
C ARG A 20 6.00 -33.39 -3.86
N PRO A 21 7.01 -34.05 -3.28
CA PRO A 21 7.69 -33.60 -2.05
C PRO A 21 8.68 -32.46 -2.33
N ARG A 22 8.25 -31.43 -3.08
CA ARG A 22 9.02 -30.19 -3.23
C ARG A 22 8.43 -29.17 -2.27
N ALA A 23 9.31 -28.46 -1.57
CA ALA A 23 8.93 -27.33 -0.75
C ALA A 23 8.10 -26.35 -1.59
N SER A 24 6.84 -26.15 -1.20
CA SER A 24 6.02 -25.06 -1.69
C SER A 24 6.53 -23.78 -1.03
N TYR A 25 7.50 -23.13 -1.67
CA TYR A 25 7.83 -21.76 -1.31
C TYR A 25 6.59 -20.93 -1.65
N LEU A 26 5.90 -20.46 -0.61
CA LEU A 26 4.87 -19.43 -0.76
C LEU A 26 5.51 -18.31 -1.59
N GLY A 27 4.90 -17.99 -2.74
CA GLY A 27 5.48 -17.09 -3.71
C GLY A 27 5.90 -15.79 -3.03
N MET A 28 7.19 -15.45 -3.20
CA MET A 28 7.86 -14.20 -2.82
C MET A 28 8.34 -14.10 -1.36
N PRO A 29 9.46 -14.76 -1.02
CA PRO A 29 10.13 -14.59 0.28
C PRO A 29 10.77 -13.21 0.49
N THR A 30 10.83 -12.35 -0.54
CA THR A 30 11.80 -11.25 -0.57
C THR A 30 11.23 -9.85 -0.38
N ILE A 31 9.92 -9.63 -0.53
CA ILE A 31 9.34 -8.28 -0.40
C ILE A 31 8.13 -8.35 0.53
N ARG A 32 8.35 -7.91 1.78
CA ARG A 32 7.33 -7.71 2.81
C ARG A 32 7.32 -6.22 3.15
N GLU A 33 6.72 -5.43 2.28
CA GLU A 33 6.67 -3.99 2.45
C GLU A 33 5.31 -3.57 2.98
N SER A 34 5.31 -2.54 3.83
CA SER A 34 4.10 -1.84 4.26
C SER A 34 3.74 -0.76 3.25
N ALA A 35 2.45 -0.63 3.02
CA ALA A 35 1.86 0.54 2.39
C ALA A 35 0.73 1.04 3.29
N THR A 36 0.48 2.33 3.31
CA THR A 36 -0.56 2.90 4.15
C THR A 36 -1.43 3.83 3.32
N ALA A 37 -2.74 3.76 3.50
CA ALA A 37 -3.69 4.70 2.91
C ALA A 37 -4.32 5.56 4.01
N ILE A 38 -4.42 6.86 3.74
CA ILE A 38 -5.10 7.82 4.59
C ILE A 38 -6.33 8.31 3.82
N GLU A 39 -7.49 8.20 4.46
CA GLU A 39 -8.77 8.59 3.89
C GLU A 39 -9.62 9.33 4.94
N ALA A 40 -10.39 10.32 4.48
CA ALA A 40 -11.33 11.05 5.33
C ALA A 40 -12.60 11.37 4.56
N ILE A 41 -13.73 11.20 5.25
CA ILE A 41 -15.08 11.52 4.76
C ILE A 41 -15.78 12.31 5.86
N SER A 42 -16.49 13.38 5.48
CA SER A 42 -17.32 14.18 6.38
C SER A 42 -18.80 13.75 6.31
N ALA A 43 -19.59 14.22 7.29
CA ALA A 43 -21.00 13.82 7.42
C ALA A 43 -21.90 14.29 6.26
N ASP A 44 -21.47 15.31 5.50
CA ASP A 44 -22.12 15.80 4.28
C ASP A 44 -21.78 14.97 3.02
N GLY A 45 -20.88 13.99 3.14
CA GLY A 45 -20.41 13.14 2.04
C GLY A 45 -19.19 13.69 1.29
N SER A 46 -18.64 14.84 1.69
CA SER A 46 -17.37 15.33 1.14
C SER A 46 -16.23 14.40 1.58
N HIS A 47 -15.23 14.20 0.73
CA HIS A 47 -14.09 13.34 1.05
C HIS A 47 -12.77 13.97 0.59
N THR A 48 -11.69 13.61 1.27
CA THR A 48 -10.34 13.96 0.82
C THR A 48 -9.87 12.94 -0.23
N PRO A 49 -9.09 13.35 -1.24
CA PRO A 49 -8.41 12.41 -2.11
C PRO A 49 -7.58 11.40 -1.30
N ALA A 50 -7.49 10.17 -1.79
CA ALA A 50 -6.70 9.14 -1.13
C ALA A 50 -5.22 9.56 -1.06
N PHE A 51 -4.62 9.43 0.11
CA PHE A 51 -3.19 9.66 0.29
C PHE A 51 -2.48 8.34 0.61
N LEU A 52 -1.66 7.88 -0.34
CA LEU A 52 -0.95 6.61 -0.27
C LEU A 52 0.51 6.84 0.11
N ILE A 53 0.99 6.09 1.11
CA ILE A 53 2.37 6.11 1.57
C ILE A 53 2.96 4.73 1.33
N LEU A 54 3.99 4.66 0.48
CA LEU A 54 4.69 3.42 0.17
C LEU A 54 6.02 3.36 0.92
N THR A 55 6.43 2.15 1.33
CA THR A 55 7.80 1.94 1.79
C THR A 55 8.76 2.14 0.63
N GLY A 56 9.70 3.09 0.75
CA GLY A 56 10.69 3.31 -0.29
C GLY A 56 11.38 4.67 -0.21
N ALA A 57 12.32 4.89 -1.12
CA ALA A 57 13.03 6.17 -1.25
C ALA A 57 12.50 7.04 -2.40
N VAL A 58 12.01 6.41 -3.48
CA VAL A 58 11.46 7.08 -4.66
C VAL A 58 10.39 6.18 -5.28
N HIS A 59 9.44 6.79 -5.97
CA HIS A 59 8.43 6.11 -6.78
C HIS A 59 8.39 6.73 -8.19
N GLN A 60 7.98 5.94 -9.19
CA GLN A 60 7.87 6.44 -10.57
C GLN A 60 6.42 6.78 -10.89
N SER A 61 6.16 8.03 -11.25
CA SER A 61 4.80 8.49 -11.61
C SER A 61 4.17 7.69 -12.76
N ALA A 62 4.99 7.08 -13.61
CA ALA A 62 4.53 6.22 -14.70
C ALA A 62 3.74 4.99 -14.22
N PHE A 63 3.96 4.49 -13.00
CA PHE A 63 3.24 3.33 -12.46
C PHE A 63 1.79 3.62 -12.07
N TYR A 64 1.41 4.89 -11.97
CA TYR A 64 0.10 5.31 -11.45
C TYR A 64 -0.84 5.84 -12.53
N ARG A 65 -0.46 5.70 -13.81
CA ARG A 65 -1.34 6.03 -14.94
C ARG A 65 -2.33 4.91 -15.20
N ILE A 66 -3.13 4.59 -14.19
CA ILE A 66 -4.18 3.58 -14.23
C ILE A 66 -5.55 4.26 -14.13
N PRO A 67 -6.57 3.82 -14.89
CA PRO A 67 -7.89 4.46 -14.87
C PRO A 67 -8.58 4.46 -13.50
N GLU A 68 -8.23 3.52 -12.63
CA GLU A 68 -8.89 3.31 -11.33
C GLU A 68 -8.34 4.23 -10.23
N LEU A 69 -7.20 4.87 -10.44
CA LEU A 69 -6.63 5.81 -9.48
C LEU A 69 -7.14 7.21 -9.79
N HIS A 70 -7.73 7.86 -8.78
CA HIS A 70 -8.20 9.23 -8.91
C HIS A 70 -7.04 10.19 -9.20
N ASP A 71 -7.23 11.15 -10.11
CA ASP A 71 -6.16 12.07 -10.54
C ASP A 71 -5.59 12.89 -9.37
N ASP A 72 -6.42 13.20 -8.38
CA ASP A 72 -6.03 13.96 -7.18
C ASP A 72 -5.40 13.09 -6.07
N ALA A 73 -5.23 11.78 -6.30
CA ALA A 73 -4.61 10.91 -5.31
C ALA A 73 -3.14 11.30 -5.09
N ALA A 74 -2.79 11.57 -3.84
CA ALA A 74 -1.42 11.85 -3.46
C ALA A 74 -0.69 10.53 -3.19
N ILE A 75 0.55 10.44 -3.66
CA ILE A 75 1.42 9.28 -3.41
C ILE A 75 2.75 9.81 -2.90
N ALA A 76 3.12 9.35 -1.72
CA ALA A 76 4.40 9.64 -1.10
C ALA A 76 5.14 8.36 -0.72
N VAL A 77 6.40 8.53 -0.36
CA VAL A 77 7.28 7.45 0.09
C VAL A 77 7.83 7.77 1.46
N SER A 78 7.95 6.74 2.30
CA SER A 78 8.60 6.85 3.60
C SER A 78 9.42 5.59 3.88
N ASN A 79 10.47 5.70 4.70
CA ASN A 79 11.30 4.54 5.04
C ASN A 79 10.54 3.50 5.89
N SER A 80 9.50 3.93 6.61
CA SER A 80 8.70 3.07 7.48
C SER A 80 7.42 2.54 6.80
N GLY A 81 6.99 3.17 5.70
CA GLY A 81 5.68 2.94 5.08
C GLY A 81 4.51 3.53 5.86
N TYR A 82 4.77 4.37 6.88
CA TYR A 82 3.77 5.10 7.67
C TYR A 82 3.90 6.61 7.49
N THR A 83 2.87 7.33 7.95
CA THR A 83 2.86 8.80 7.99
C THR A 83 3.87 9.37 8.98
N ASN A 84 4.30 10.61 8.76
CA ASN A 84 5.16 11.38 9.66
C ASN A 84 4.84 12.88 9.54
N ASP A 85 5.41 13.69 10.44
CA ASP A 85 5.11 15.13 10.51
C ASP A 85 5.44 15.88 9.21
N GLU A 86 6.46 15.44 8.48
CA GLU A 86 6.89 16.06 7.21
C GLU A 86 5.95 15.72 6.05
N LEU A 87 5.46 14.47 6.00
CA LEU A 87 4.57 13.97 4.95
C LEU A 87 3.16 14.55 5.06
N ILE A 88 2.70 14.87 6.26
CA ILE A 88 1.37 15.46 6.51
C ILE A 88 1.31 16.93 6.03
N LEU A 89 2.46 17.56 5.81
CA LEU A 89 2.57 18.96 5.35
C LEU A 89 2.65 19.11 3.82
N GLN A 90 2.73 18.00 3.07
CA GLN A 90 2.68 18.02 1.60
C GLN A 90 1.26 18.20 1.07
#